data_AF-A0A1S7PEZ4-F1
#
_entry.id   AF-A0A1S7PEZ4-F1
#
_cell.length_a   1.000
_cell.length_b   1.000
_cell.length_c   1.000
_cell.angle_alpha   90.00
_cell.angle_beta   90.00
_cell.angle_gamma   90.00
#
_symmetry.space_group_name_H-M   'P 1'
#
loop_
_entity.id
_entity.type
_entity.pdbx_description
1 polymer ?
#
loop_
_entity_poly.entity_id
_entity_poly.type
_entity_poly.pdbx_seq_one_letter_code
_entity_poly.pdbx_strand_id
1 'polypeptide(L)'
;MATSETTNLEYAEFLNTVAAMDDPHGLYSPMMETHFWGGISRNGERGSFRYAPKPGYADLPVTFVSWYSAARYANWMHYGRPLKPAGLGVTEGNASNGAYDTATWVRNRDAQYWLPNCAEWRQAAFFDPAENKQRRYVTGHELPTSGIGPWSVNYFDGRWAAPFPHLIPAKDSGTARSASGTLGQAGNVLEWVEDLVGGQRMALGDRCCCLLRRSNRNMWIRNILM
;
A
#
# COMPACT_ATOMS: atom_id res chain seq x y z
N MET A 1 -10.62 -5.11 -5.64
CA MET A 1 -9.51 -4.30 -5.11
C MET A 1 -10.06 -3.37 -4.04
N ALA A 2 -9.29 -3.04 -3.01
CA ALA A 2 -9.70 -2.02 -2.04
C ALA A 2 -9.87 -0.65 -2.74
N THR A 3 -10.78 0.19 -2.23
CA THR A 3 -11.07 1.50 -2.84
C THR A 3 -9.95 2.51 -2.62
N SER A 4 -9.10 2.32 -1.62
CA SER A 4 -8.03 3.24 -1.23
C SER A 4 -6.86 2.48 -0.59
N GLU A 5 -5.75 3.18 -0.41
CA GLU A 5 -4.61 2.73 0.40
C GLU A 5 -5.02 2.52 1.88
N THR A 6 -4.28 1.65 2.58
CA THR A 6 -4.44 1.43 4.03
C THR A 6 -3.90 2.62 4.81
N THR A 7 -4.65 3.12 5.79
CA THR A 7 -4.24 4.29 6.57
C THR A 7 -3.31 3.94 7.73
N ASN A 8 -2.60 4.94 8.25
CA ASN A 8 -1.82 4.77 9.49
C ASN A 8 -2.70 4.35 10.68
N LEU A 9 -3.95 4.81 10.76
CA LEU A 9 -4.88 4.38 11.80
C LEU A 9 -5.19 2.89 11.72
N GLU A 10 -5.54 2.39 10.52
CA GLU A 10 -5.86 0.97 10.30
C GLU A 10 -4.65 0.07 10.58
N TYR A 11 -3.46 0.49 10.15
CA TYR A 11 -2.25 -0.28 10.39
C TYR A 11 -1.81 -0.23 11.87
N ALA A 12 -2.04 0.89 12.58
CA ALA A 12 -1.81 0.96 14.02
C ALA A 12 -2.75 0.04 14.81
N GLU A 13 -4.02 -0.10 14.40
CA GLU A 13 -4.95 -1.09 14.99
C GLU A 13 -4.42 -2.52 14.83
N PHE A 14 -3.90 -2.85 13.65
CA PHE A 14 -3.24 -4.14 13.40
C PHE A 14 -2.04 -4.34 14.32
N LEU A 15 -1.10 -3.39 14.37
CA LEU A 15 0.10 -3.48 15.22
C LEU A 15 -0.25 -3.64 16.71
N ASN A 16 -1.22 -2.88 17.22
CA ASN A 16 -1.68 -3.01 18.61
C ASN A 16 -2.29 -4.38 18.90
N THR A 17 -2.83 -5.06 17.89
CA THR A 17 -3.43 -6.38 18.05
C THR A 17 -2.37 -7.48 18.06
N VAL A 18 -1.50 -7.47 17.04
CA VAL A 18 -0.61 -8.62 16.78
C VAL A 18 0.80 -8.44 17.32
N ALA A 19 1.22 -7.18 17.56
CA ALA A 19 2.59 -6.80 17.85
C ALA A 19 2.78 -5.99 19.16
N ALA A 20 1.76 -5.90 20.01
CA ALA A 20 1.85 -5.16 21.29
C ALA A 20 2.73 -5.86 22.33
N MET A 21 2.69 -7.20 22.39
CA MET A 21 3.50 -7.98 23.33
C MET A 21 4.93 -8.18 22.81
N ASP A 22 5.05 -8.49 21.52
CA ASP A 22 6.33 -8.59 20.83
C ASP A 22 6.12 -8.35 19.34
N ASP A 23 7.16 -7.94 18.62
CA ASP A 23 7.14 -7.81 17.16
C ASP A 23 8.20 -8.73 16.53
N PRO A 24 8.01 -10.05 16.58
CA PRO A 24 9.00 -11.02 16.10
C PRO A 24 9.17 -10.99 14.57
N HIS A 25 8.28 -10.31 13.85
CA HIS A 25 8.29 -10.24 12.40
C HIS A 25 8.68 -8.87 11.85
N GLY A 26 9.00 -7.90 12.71
CA GLY A 26 9.34 -6.54 12.29
C GLY A 26 8.20 -5.87 11.51
N LEU A 27 6.96 -6.07 11.97
CA LEU A 27 5.77 -5.46 11.38
C LEU A 27 5.79 -3.94 11.52
N TYR A 28 6.43 -3.43 12.57
CA TYR A 28 6.74 -2.03 12.76
C TYR A 28 8.19 -1.73 12.35
N SER A 29 8.36 -0.74 11.48
CA SER A 29 9.67 -0.17 11.16
C SER A 29 9.89 1.11 11.99
N PRO A 30 11.07 1.33 12.60
CA PRO A 30 11.41 2.62 13.23
C PRO A 30 11.28 3.83 12.30
N MET A 31 11.30 3.62 10.98
CA MET A 31 11.07 4.68 10.00
C MET A 31 9.62 5.17 9.99
N MET A 32 8.65 4.34 10.42
CA MET A 32 7.26 4.77 10.60
C MET A 32 7.14 5.93 11.60
N GLU A 33 8.11 6.08 12.51
CA GLU A 33 8.14 7.18 13.47
C GLU A 33 9.10 8.30 13.04
N THR A 34 10.33 7.90 12.73
CA THR A 34 11.46 8.83 12.54
C THR A 34 11.47 9.53 11.19
N HIS A 35 10.92 8.91 10.14
CA HIS A 35 10.84 9.54 8.82
C HIS A 35 9.60 10.43 8.71
N PHE A 36 9.69 11.50 7.89
CA PHE A 36 8.58 12.44 7.72
C PHE A 36 7.40 11.86 6.94
N TRP A 37 7.61 10.85 6.08
CA TRP A 37 6.51 10.06 5.51
C TRP A 37 5.93 9.03 6.48
N GLY A 38 6.65 8.72 7.56
CA GLY A 38 6.23 7.76 8.56
C GLY A 38 5.14 8.36 9.43
N GLY A 39 4.05 7.63 9.61
CA GLY A 39 2.87 8.11 10.32
C GLY A 39 2.52 7.41 11.62
N ILE A 40 3.35 6.50 12.15
CA ILE A 40 3.05 5.72 13.36
C ILE A 40 4.18 5.83 14.38
N SER A 41 3.84 6.23 15.60
CA SER A 41 4.73 6.20 16.77
C SER A 41 4.56 4.91 17.56
N ARG A 42 5.65 4.42 18.16
CA ARG A 42 5.62 3.29 19.11
C ARG A 42 6.11 3.75 20.48
N ASN A 43 5.26 3.59 21.48
CA ASN A 43 5.58 3.85 22.89
C ASN A 43 5.62 2.56 23.70
N GLY A 44 6.22 2.62 24.89
CA GLY A 44 6.35 1.47 25.79
C GLY A 44 7.55 0.57 25.45
N GLU A 45 7.61 -0.56 26.13
CA GLU A 45 8.71 -1.52 26.02
C GLU A 45 8.21 -2.88 25.54
N ARG A 46 9.12 -3.79 25.20
CA ARG A 46 8.78 -5.18 24.84
C ARG A 46 7.88 -5.76 25.94
N GLY A 47 6.76 -6.37 25.54
CA GLY A 47 5.71 -6.85 26.42
C GLY A 47 4.57 -5.84 26.66
N SER A 48 4.70 -4.59 26.19
CA SER A 48 3.72 -3.52 26.45
C SER A 48 3.73 -2.40 25.40
N PHE A 49 4.12 -2.70 24.17
CA PHE A 49 4.14 -1.71 23.10
C PHE A 49 2.75 -1.14 22.82
N ARG A 50 2.70 0.15 22.50
CA ARG A 50 1.51 0.86 22.02
C ARG A 50 1.83 1.62 20.76
N TYR A 51 1.05 1.38 19.71
CA TYR A 51 1.20 2.02 18.41
C TYR A 51 0.10 3.05 18.22
N ALA A 52 0.44 4.25 17.78
CA ALA A 52 -0.55 5.28 17.51
C ALA A 52 -0.12 6.14 16.31
N PRO A 53 -1.06 6.58 15.47
CA PRO A 53 -0.73 7.55 14.44
C PRO A 53 -0.11 8.81 15.02
N LYS A 54 0.89 9.36 14.32
CA LYS A 54 1.44 10.69 14.62
C LYS A 54 0.33 11.76 14.48
N PRO A 55 0.42 12.88 15.20
CA PRO A 55 -0.56 13.96 15.08
C PRO A 55 -0.73 14.40 13.61
N GLY A 56 -1.96 14.29 13.09
CA GLY A 56 -2.29 14.64 11.70
C GLY A 56 -2.03 13.54 10.65
N TYR A 57 -1.57 12.35 11.03
CA TYR A 57 -1.20 11.27 10.08
C TYR A 57 -2.24 10.14 10.00
N ALA A 58 -3.28 10.16 10.84
CA ALA A 58 -4.24 9.06 10.97
C ALA A 58 -4.86 8.62 9.63
N ASP A 59 -5.25 9.58 8.79
CA ASP A 59 -5.89 9.32 7.49
C ASP A 59 -4.90 9.27 6.32
N LEU A 60 -3.62 9.58 6.54
CA LEU A 60 -2.58 9.41 5.53
C LEU A 60 -2.28 7.91 5.32
N PRO A 61 -1.85 7.50 4.12
CA PRO A 61 -1.46 6.11 3.88
C PRO A 61 -0.30 5.70 4.79
N VAL A 62 -0.30 4.43 5.20
CA VAL A 62 0.84 3.84 5.91
C VAL A 62 2.02 3.66 4.95
N THR A 63 3.22 3.98 5.42
CA THR A 63 4.51 3.83 4.71
C THR A 63 5.48 3.00 5.57
N PHE A 64 6.65 2.61 5.05
CA PHE A 64 7.60 1.76 5.81
C PHE A 64 7.09 0.36 6.13
N VAL A 65 6.19 -0.13 5.27
CA VAL A 65 5.64 -1.50 5.32
C VAL A 65 6.36 -2.36 4.29
N SER A 66 6.99 -3.44 4.75
CA SER A 66 7.57 -4.43 3.84
C SER A 66 6.47 -5.22 3.12
N TRP A 67 6.77 -5.79 1.95
CA TRP A 67 5.85 -6.69 1.25
C TRP A 67 5.37 -7.84 2.15
N TYR A 68 6.25 -8.39 2.98
CA TYR A 68 5.95 -9.48 3.91
C TYR A 68 5.00 -9.04 5.03
N SER A 69 5.19 -7.83 5.55
CA SER A 69 4.27 -7.22 6.53
C SER A 69 2.90 -6.97 5.91
N ALA A 70 2.84 -6.55 4.64
CA ALA A 70 1.59 -6.36 3.92
C ALA A 70 0.86 -7.70 3.63
N ALA A 71 1.59 -8.77 3.29
CA ALA A 71 1.03 -10.11 3.14
C ALA A 71 0.48 -10.65 4.49
N ARG A 72 1.18 -10.39 5.60
CA ARG A 72 0.70 -10.70 6.97
C ARG A 72 -0.55 -9.92 7.34
N TYR A 73 -0.63 -8.64 6.95
CA TYR A 73 -1.83 -7.82 7.11
C TYR A 73 -3.00 -8.41 6.31
N ALA A 74 -2.77 -8.86 5.08
CA ALA A 74 -3.78 -9.55 4.28
C ALA A 74 -4.26 -10.85 4.94
N ASN A 75 -3.36 -11.64 5.54
CA ASN A 75 -3.72 -12.80 6.37
C ASN A 75 -4.62 -12.40 7.54
N TRP A 76 -4.25 -11.35 8.28
CA TRP A 76 -5.06 -10.87 9.41
C TRP A 76 -6.46 -10.43 8.99
N MET A 77 -6.58 -9.74 7.85
CA MET A 77 -7.87 -9.40 7.26
C MET A 77 -8.66 -10.65 6.83
N HIS A 78 -7.99 -11.62 6.19
CA HIS A 78 -8.59 -12.88 5.76
C HIS A 78 -9.13 -13.73 6.93
N TYR A 79 -8.45 -13.71 8.08
CA TYR A 79 -8.92 -14.39 9.29
C TYR A 79 -9.97 -13.58 10.08
N GLY A 80 -10.45 -12.46 9.56
CA GLY A 80 -11.48 -11.66 10.21
C GLY A 80 -10.95 -10.83 11.38
N ARG A 81 -9.70 -10.37 11.29
CA ARG A 81 -9.05 -9.46 12.25
C ARG A 81 -9.08 -9.97 13.70
N PRO A 82 -8.61 -11.20 13.98
CA PRO A 82 -8.65 -11.76 15.32
C PRO A 82 -7.84 -10.91 16.31
N LEU A 83 -8.40 -10.69 17.50
CA LEU A 83 -7.80 -9.90 18.57
C LEU A 83 -6.79 -10.74 19.39
N LYS A 84 -5.76 -11.25 18.72
CA LYS A 84 -4.75 -12.14 19.29
C LYS A 84 -3.34 -11.78 18.75
N PRO A 85 -2.27 -12.13 19.48
CA PRO A 85 -0.90 -11.98 19.00
C PRO A 85 -0.65 -12.69 17.66
N ALA A 86 0.38 -12.24 16.93
CA ALA A 86 0.84 -12.87 15.69
C ALA A 86 1.05 -14.39 15.83
N GLY A 87 0.71 -15.14 14.78
CA GLY A 87 0.71 -16.60 14.78
C GLY A 87 -0.17 -17.21 13.70
N LEU A 88 -0.20 -18.55 13.64
CA LEU A 88 -1.02 -19.31 12.68
C LEU A 88 -2.51 -19.04 12.92
N GLY A 89 -3.23 -18.66 11.86
CA GLY A 89 -4.63 -18.24 11.97
C GLY A 89 -4.82 -16.78 12.41
N VAL A 90 -3.74 -16.00 12.48
CA VAL A 90 -3.76 -14.56 12.80
C VAL A 90 -2.99 -13.79 11.72
N THR A 91 -1.68 -13.95 11.65
CA THR A 91 -0.81 -13.33 10.63
C THR A 91 -0.11 -14.37 9.78
N GLU A 92 0.08 -15.57 10.32
CA GLU A 92 0.70 -16.70 9.64
C GLU A 92 -0.36 -17.58 9.00
N GLY A 93 -0.04 -18.06 7.81
CA GLY A 93 -0.83 -19.03 7.06
C GLY A 93 0.04 -20.17 6.60
N ASN A 94 -0.59 -21.20 6.04
CA ASN A 94 0.07 -22.33 5.40
C ASN A 94 -0.62 -22.64 4.07
N ALA A 95 -0.17 -23.67 3.37
CA ALA A 95 -0.69 -24.04 2.05
C ALA A 95 -2.21 -24.29 1.96
N SER A 96 -2.92 -24.40 3.08
CA SER A 96 -4.37 -24.63 3.10
C SER A 96 -5.17 -23.63 3.95
N ASN A 97 -4.49 -22.74 4.69
CA ASN A 97 -5.14 -21.77 5.56
C ASN A 97 -4.48 -20.41 5.42
N GLY A 98 -5.30 -19.34 5.35
CA GLY A 98 -4.81 -17.98 5.21
C GLY A 98 -4.92 -17.45 3.79
N ALA A 99 -4.70 -16.16 3.61
CA ALA A 99 -4.51 -15.57 2.30
C ALA A 99 -3.17 -15.96 1.67
N TYR A 100 -2.11 -16.05 2.48
CA TYR A 100 -0.76 -16.43 2.08
C TYR A 100 -0.23 -17.53 2.99
N ASP A 101 0.41 -18.54 2.39
CA ASP A 101 1.36 -19.40 3.09
C ASP A 101 2.60 -18.56 3.45
N THR A 102 2.87 -18.38 4.74
CA THR A 102 3.97 -17.51 5.19
C THR A 102 5.33 -18.22 5.25
N ALA A 103 5.37 -19.52 4.96
CA ALA A 103 6.62 -20.24 4.74
C ALA A 103 7.12 -20.08 3.29
N THR A 104 6.20 -20.02 2.33
CA THR A 104 6.52 -19.97 0.90
C THR A 104 6.19 -18.64 0.22
N TRP A 105 5.42 -17.78 0.90
CA TRP A 105 4.90 -16.51 0.41
C TRP A 105 4.04 -16.62 -0.85
N VAL A 106 3.34 -17.75 -0.99
CA VAL A 106 2.41 -18.02 -2.08
C VAL A 106 0.99 -17.73 -1.62
N ARG A 107 0.21 -17.03 -2.45
CA ARG A 107 -1.21 -16.80 -2.21
C ARG A 107 -2.00 -18.11 -2.32
N ASN A 108 -2.83 -18.36 -1.33
CA ASN A 108 -3.78 -19.47 -1.35
C ASN A 108 -4.96 -19.17 -2.27
N ARG A 109 -5.50 -20.22 -2.90
CA ARG A 109 -6.58 -20.10 -3.90
C ARG A 109 -7.85 -19.44 -3.34
N ASP A 110 -8.17 -19.70 -2.08
CA ASP A 110 -9.42 -19.24 -1.45
C ASP A 110 -9.22 -17.95 -0.63
N ALA A 111 -8.12 -17.23 -0.87
CA ALA A 111 -7.83 -15.94 -0.24
C ALA A 111 -8.98 -14.95 -0.47
N GLN A 112 -9.37 -14.27 0.61
CA GLN A 112 -10.44 -13.25 0.61
C GLN A 112 -9.87 -11.83 0.54
N TYR A 113 -8.63 -11.67 1.00
CA TYR A 113 -7.84 -10.45 0.94
C TYR A 113 -6.46 -10.81 0.43
N TRP A 114 -5.90 -10.03 -0.49
CA TRP A 114 -4.57 -10.25 -1.03
C TRP A 114 -3.99 -8.95 -1.58
N LEU A 115 -2.67 -8.91 -1.76
CA LEU A 115 -2.01 -7.89 -2.56
C LEU A 115 -2.33 -8.16 -4.03
N PRO A 116 -2.71 -7.15 -4.82
CA PRO A 116 -3.02 -7.35 -6.23
C PRO A 116 -1.79 -7.81 -7.01
N ASN A 117 -1.97 -8.59 -8.07
CA ASN A 117 -0.93 -8.71 -9.09
C ASN A 117 -0.94 -7.48 -10.03
N CYS A 118 0.08 -7.33 -10.87
CA CYS A 118 0.23 -6.21 -11.81
C CYS A 118 -0.97 -6.07 -12.74
N ALA A 119 -1.57 -7.18 -13.19
CA ALA A 119 -2.70 -7.15 -14.10
C ALA A 119 -3.97 -6.66 -13.38
N GLU A 120 -4.25 -7.19 -12.19
CA GLU A 120 -5.36 -6.77 -11.32
C GLU A 120 -5.23 -5.28 -10.97
N TRP A 121 -4.03 -4.84 -10.58
CA TRP A 121 -3.75 -3.44 -10.23
C TRP A 121 -3.98 -2.51 -11.42
N ARG A 122 -3.41 -2.83 -12.60
CA ARG A 122 -3.57 -2.01 -13.81
C ARG A 122 -4.99 -2.00 -14.31
N GLN A 123 -5.70 -3.12 -14.22
CA GLN A 123 -7.10 -3.20 -14.61
C GLN A 123 -7.93 -2.26 -13.74
N ALA A 124 -7.75 -2.28 -12.41
CA ALA A 124 -8.45 -1.35 -11.54
C ALA A 124 -8.06 0.13 -11.79
N ALA A 125 -6.79 0.41 -12.12
CA ALA A 125 -6.32 1.78 -12.36
C ALA A 125 -6.80 2.37 -13.68
N PHE A 126 -6.82 1.58 -14.75
CA PHE A 126 -6.90 2.11 -16.11
C PHE A 126 -8.10 1.59 -16.91
N PHE A 127 -8.73 0.47 -16.53
CA PHE A 127 -9.88 -0.01 -17.27
C PHE A 127 -11.12 0.83 -16.97
N ASP A 128 -11.74 1.32 -18.04
CA ASP A 128 -13.02 1.99 -18.02
C ASP A 128 -14.13 1.00 -18.41
N PRO A 129 -14.96 0.55 -17.45
CA PRO A 129 -16.05 -0.39 -17.75
C PRO A 129 -17.19 0.26 -18.54
N ALA A 130 -17.36 1.58 -18.48
CA ALA A 130 -18.41 2.28 -19.24
C ALA A 130 -18.06 2.35 -20.74
N GLU A 131 -16.78 2.50 -21.05
CA GLU A 131 -16.29 2.53 -22.43
C GLU A 131 -15.75 1.18 -22.95
N ASN A 132 -15.63 0.20 -22.06
CA ASN A 132 -14.98 -1.09 -22.30
C ASN A 132 -13.56 -0.94 -22.91
N LYS A 133 -12.76 -0.01 -22.35
CA LYS A 133 -11.45 0.39 -22.89
C LYS A 133 -10.43 0.68 -21.79
N GLN A 134 -9.15 0.64 -22.15
CA GLN A 134 -8.06 1.07 -21.27
C GLN A 134 -7.80 2.56 -21.45
N ARG A 135 -7.79 3.29 -20.33
CA ARG A 135 -7.32 4.67 -20.23
C ARG A 135 -5.79 4.70 -20.22
N ARG A 136 -5.21 5.85 -20.58
CA ARG A 136 -3.74 6.03 -20.53
C ARG A 136 -3.27 6.42 -19.12
N TYR A 137 -4.14 7.09 -18.37
CA TYR A 137 -3.93 7.54 -17.01
C TYR A 137 -5.21 7.31 -16.22
N VAL A 138 -5.12 7.34 -14.88
CA VAL A 138 -6.27 7.15 -13.98
C VAL A 138 -7.40 8.14 -14.30
N THR A 139 -7.03 9.39 -14.65
CA THR A 139 -7.96 10.48 -14.98
C THR A 139 -8.45 10.49 -16.43
N GLY A 140 -7.97 9.61 -17.32
CA GLY A 140 -8.36 9.59 -18.73
C GLY A 140 -7.20 9.33 -19.69
N HIS A 141 -7.15 10.08 -20.81
CA HIS A 141 -6.14 9.89 -21.86
C HIS A 141 -5.03 10.95 -21.87
N GLU A 142 -5.27 12.07 -21.18
CA GLU A 142 -4.32 13.18 -21.06
C GLU A 142 -3.47 13.02 -19.82
N LEU A 143 -2.21 13.47 -19.89
CA LEU A 143 -1.31 13.45 -18.74
C LEU A 143 -1.91 14.32 -17.64
N PRO A 144 -2.24 13.77 -16.47
CA PRO A 144 -2.82 14.58 -15.41
C PRO A 144 -1.79 15.54 -14.81
N THR A 145 -2.27 16.72 -14.47
CA THR A 145 -1.49 17.72 -13.75
C THR A 145 -1.11 17.20 -12.36
N SER A 146 0.13 17.46 -11.95
CA SER A 146 0.57 17.28 -10.56
C SER A 146 -0.22 18.24 -9.65
N GLY A 147 -0.98 17.71 -8.71
CA GLY A 147 -1.83 18.52 -7.82
C GLY A 147 -2.76 17.69 -6.93
N ILE A 148 -3.62 18.39 -6.20
CA ILE A 148 -4.68 17.78 -5.38
C ILE A 148 -6.02 18.20 -5.97
N GLY A 149 -6.87 17.22 -6.30
CA GLY A 149 -8.20 17.46 -6.87
C GLY A 149 -8.69 16.27 -7.70
N PRO A 150 -9.93 16.35 -8.20
CA PRO A 150 -10.59 15.24 -8.90
C PRO A 150 -9.99 14.91 -10.28
N TRP A 151 -9.23 15.86 -10.84
CA TRP A 151 -8.60 15.75 -12.17
C TRP A 151 -7.07 15.83 -12.11
N SER A 152 -6.50 15.79 -10.91
CA SER A 152 -5.06 15.87 -10.65
C SER A 152 -4.61 14.76 -9.73
N VAL A 153 -3.31 14.49 -9.72
CA VAL A 153 -2.71 13.38 -8.98
C VAL A 153 -1.49 13.85 -8.19
N ASN A 154 -1.31 13.30 -6.99
CA ASN A 154 -0.27 13.75 -6.06
C ASN A 154 1.10 13.09 -6.37
N TYR A 155 1.82 13.61 -7.36
CA TYR A 155 3.17 13.15 -7.70
C TYR A 155 4.17 14.31 -7.79
N PHE A 156 5.46 14.00 -7.73
CA PHE A 156 6.52 15.01 -7.83
C PHE A 156 6.76 15.46 -9.29
N ASP A 157 6.66 16.77 -9.54
CA ASP A 157 6.90 17.37 -10.86
C ASP A 157 7.72 18.66 -10.75
N GLY A 158 8.99 18.52 -10.36
CA GLY A 158 9.86 19.67 -10.02
C GLY A 158 9.48 20.38 -8.71
N ARG A 159 8.31 20.06 -8.15
CA ARG A 159 7.82 20.41 -6.82
C ARG A 159 6.83 19.36 -6.33
N TRP A 160 6.63 19.30 -5.01
CA TRP A 160 5.59 18.47 -4.42
C TRP A 160 4.21 19.10 -4.68
N ALA A 161 3.24 18.26 -5.08
CA ALA A 161 1.85 18.68 -5.25
C ALA A 161 1.20 19.00 -3.90
N ALA A 162 1.31 18.07 -2.95
CA ALA A 162 0.81 18.26 -1.60
C ALA A 162 1.81 19.04 -0.72
N PRO A 163 1.31 19.87 0.21
CA PRO A 163 2.14 20.46 1.25
C PRO A 163 2.80 19.35 2.08
N PHE A 164 3.85 19.69 2.82
CA PHE A 164 4.48 18.75 3.76
C PHE A 164 3.40 18.06 4.64
N PRO A 165 3.39 16.72 4.78
CA PRO A 165 4.46 15.76 4.46
C PRO A 165 4.47 15.22 3.02
N HIS A 166 3.81 15.90 2.09
CA HIS A 166 3.70 15.55 0.67
C HIS A 166 2.80 14.35 0.37
N LEU A 167 2.02 13.92 1.36
CA LEU A 167 0.98 12.91 1.25
C LEU A 167 -0.39 13.55 1.42
N ILE A 168 -1.41 12.92 0.85
CA ILE A 168 -2.81 13.28 1.04
C ILE A 168 -3.56 12.13 1.72
N PRO A 169 -4.72 12.39 2.36
CA PRO A 169 -5.50 11.34 3.01
C PRO A 169 -5.90 10.26 2.01
N ALA A 170 -5.67 8.98 2.35
CA ALA A 170 -5.87 7.85 1.43
C ALA A 170 -7.33 7.73 0.95
N LYS A 171 -8.28 8.13 1.80
CA LYS A 171 -9.73 8.03 1.56
C LYS A 171 -10.36 9.35 1.13
N ASP A 172 -9.55 10.36 0.76
CA ASP A 172 -10.05 11.67 0.36
C ASP A 172 -10.88 11.57 -0.94
N SER A 173 -12.17 11.86 -0.80
CA SER A 173 -13.11 11.76 -1.90
C SER A 173 -12.99 12.86 -2.94
N GLY A 174 -12.28 13.95 -2.62
CA GLY A 174 -11.99 15.07 -3.51
C GLY A 174 -10.81 14.84 -4.46
N THR A 175 -10.18 13.67 -4.42
CA THR A 175 -9.01 13.34 -5.25
C THR A 175 -9.39 12.51 -6.48
N ALA A 176 -8.47 12.38 -7.44
CA ALA A 176 -8.71 11.64 -8.66
C ALA A 176 -9.07 10.17 -8.39
N ARG A 177 -10.11 9.70 -9.07
CA ARG A 177 -10.58 8.32 -9.06
C ARG A 177 -10.33 7.66 -10.41
N SER A 178 -9.99 6.39 -10.38
CA SER A 178 -10.08 5.56 -11.59
C SER A 178 -11.53 5.43 -12.04
N ALA A 179 -11.73 4.96 -13.28
CA ALA A 179 -13.05 4.59 -13.76
C ALA A 179 -13.66 3.42 -12.98
N SER A 180 -12.84 2.61 -12.29
CA SER A 180 -13.28 1.54 -11.39
C SER A 180 -13.53 2.03 -9.96
N GLY A 181 -13.37 3.33 -9.68
CA GLY A 181 -13.69 3.98 -8.41
C GLY A 181 -12.57 3.98 -7.35
N THR A 182 -11.41 3.41 -7.65
CA THR A 182 -10.22 3.38 -6.77
C THR A 182 -9.53 4.73 -6.69
N LEU A 183 -8.96 5.02 -5.52
CA LEU A 183 -8.21 6.22 -5.16
C LEU A 183 -6.72 5.88 -4.97
N GLY A 184 -5.84 6.88 -5.07
CA GLY A 184 -4.42 6.73 -4.72
C GLY A 184 -3.54 6.03 -5.75
N GLN A 185 -4.11 5.33 -6.74
CA GLN A 185 -3.33 4.54 -7.70
C GLN A 185 -2.41 5.35 -8.64
N ALA A 186 -2.53 6.67 -8.69
CA ALA A 186 -1.60 7.54 -9.40
C ALA A 186 -1.13 8.65 -8.45
N GLY A 187 0.07 8.50 -7.90
CA GLY A 187 0.67 9.37 -6.90
C GLY A 187 0.49 8.85 -5.48
N ASN A 188 0.69 9.74 -4.51
CA ASN A 188 0.63 9.47 -3.07
C ASN A 188 1.71 8.49 -2.57
N VAL A 189 1.45 7.18 -2.55
CA VAL A 189 2.45 6.16 -2.20
C VAL A 189 2.51 5.05 -3.24
N LEU A 190 3.63 4.33 -3.28
CA LEU A 190 3.73 3.12 -4.08
C LEU A 190 2.99 1.96 -3.39
N GLU A 191 2.23 1.21 -4.18
CA GLU A 191 1.42 0.07 -3.75
C GLU A 191 2.09 -1.25 -4.14
N TRP A 192 2.34 -2.12 -3.16
CA TRP A 192 2.91 -3.45 -3.37
C TRP A 192 2.03 -4.32 -4.27
N VAL A 193 2.68 -5.06 -5.18
CA VAL A 193 2.04 -6.10 -6.00
C VAL A 193 2.71 -7.46 -5.78
N GLU A 194 2.03 -8.55 -6.15
CA GLU A 194 2.57 -9.92 -6.00
C GLU A 194 3.76 -10.22 -6.93
N ASP A 195 3.77 -9.58 -8.11
CA ASP A 195 4.76 -9.81 -9.15
C ASP A 195 6.19 -9.45 -8.70
N LEU A 196 7.14 -10.11 -9.35
CA LEU A 196 8.57 -9.86 -9.15
C LEU A 196 9.16 -9.14 -10.36
N VAL A 197 10.14 -8.28 -10.12
CA VAL A 197 11.03 -7.71 -11.15
C VAL A 197 12.45 -8.12 -10.84
N GLY A 198 13.06 -8.93 -11.71
CA GLY A 198 14.41 -9.43 -11.49
C GLY A 198 14.59 -10.21 -10.17
N GLY A 199 13.52 -10.86 -9.69
CA GLY A 199 13.49 -11.56 -8.40
C GLY A 199 13.20 -10.68 -7.18
N GLN A 200 13.06 -9.37 -7.36
CA GLN A 200 12.72 -8.43 -6.28
C GLN A 200 11.21 -8.13 -6.24
N ARG A 201 10.68 -7.81 -5.06
CA ARG A 201 9.28 -7.37 -4.89
C ARG A 201 9.04 -6.06 -5.64
N MET A 202 7.86 -5.91 -6.22
CA MET A 202 7.50 -4.78 -7.06
C MET A 202 6.39 -3.95 -6.41
N ALA A 203 6.41 -2.64 -6.65
CA ALA A 203 5.29 -1.75 -6.33
C ALA A 203 5.01 -0.80 -7.50
N LEU A 204 3.76 -0.36 -7.61
CA LEU A 204 3.22 0.50 -8.67
C LEU A 204 2.62 1.77 -8.05
N GLY A 205 2.40 2.84 -8.83
CA GLY A 205 1.69 4.02 -8.31
C GLY A 205 2.17 5.38 -8.85
N ASP A 206 3.39 5.51 -9.36
CA ASP A 206 3.87 6.81 -9.90
C ASP A 206 3.34 7.10 -11.33
N ARG A 207 3.71 8.26 -11.90
CA ARG A 207 3.41 8.76 -13.26
C ARG A 207 3.59 7.72 -14.38
N CYS A 208 4.40 6.69 -14.14
CA CYS A 208 4.80 5.67 -15.12
C CYS A 208 4.30 4.27 -14.74
N CYS A 209 3.03 3.96 -15.02
CA CYS A 209 2.61 2.57 -15.18
C CYS A 209 2.12 2.21 -16.60
N CYS A 210 2.27 3.10 -17.59
CA CYS A 210 1.85 2.85 -18.98
C CYS A 210 2.96 2.80 -20.04
N LEU A 211 4.25 2.88 -19.68
CA LEU A 211 5.37 2.80 -20.65
C LEU A 211 6.27 1.58 -20.42
N LEU A 212 5.73 0.39 -20.68
CA LEU A 212 6.51 -0.84 -20.87
C LEU A 212 6.82 -1.13 -22.36
N ARG A 213 6.78 -0.11 -23.23
CA ARG A 213 7.36 -0.21 -24.57
C ARG A 213 8.32 0.95 -24.84
N ARG A 214 9.61 0.59 -24.86
CA ARG A 214 10.77 1.33 -25.39
C ARG A 214 11.14 2.63 -24.67
N SER A 215 11.97 2.50 -23.63
CA SER A 215 13.14 3.39 -23.48
C SER A 215 14.17 2.75 -22.57
N ASN A 216 15.42 2.85 -23.00
CA ASN A 216 16.61 2.23 -22.42
C ASN A 216 17.05 2.90 -21.10
N ARG A 217 17.57 2.05 -20.20
CA ARG A 217 18.60 2.31 -19.16
C ARG A 217 18.21 3.18 -17.95
N ASN A 218 18.30 2.51 -16.79
CA ASN A 218 18.80 3.05 -15.52
C ASN A 218 17.97 4.13 -14.79
N MET A 219 16.67 3.92 -14.63
CA MET A 219 15.86 4.73 -13.70
C MET A 219 14.97 3.89 -12.79
N TRP A 220 15.44 2.71 -12.42
CA TRP A 220 14.80 1.84 -11.45
C TRP A 220 15.84 1.49 -10.37
N ILE A 221 15.42 1.56 -9.10
CA ILE A 221 16.09 1.01 -7.89
C ILE A 221 16.87 1.98 -6.98
N ARG A 222 17.12 3.27 -7.30
CA ARG A 222 17.95 4.11 -6.40
C ARG A 222 17.28 4.95 -5.31
N ASN A 223 15.94 5.06 -5.27
CA ASN A 223 15.25 5.82 -4.21
C ASN A 223 14.01 5.07 -3.68
N ILE A 224 14.11 3.75 -3.51
CA ILE A 224 13.06 2.95 -2.87
C ILE A 224 13.56 2.57 -1.48
N LEU A 225 13.41 3.49 -0.53
CA LEU A 225 13.24 3.11 0.85
C LEU A 225 11.72 3.08 1.05
N MET A 226 11.16 1.89 0.82
CA MET A 226 9.85 1.57 1.36
C MET A 226 9.90 1.66 2.86
#